data_AF-A0A3G9JGI0-F1
#
_entry.id   AF-A0A3G9JGI0-F1
#
_cell.length_a   1.000
_cell.length_b   1.000
_cell.length_c   1.000
_cell.angle_alpha   90.00
_cell.angle_beta   90.00
_cell.angle_gamma   90.00
#
_symmetry.space_group_name_H-M   'P 1'
#
loop_
_entity.id
_entity.type
_entity.pdbx_description
1 polymer ?
#
loop_
_entity_poly.entity_id
_entity_poly.type
_entity_poly.pdbx_seq_one_letter_code
_entity_poly.pdbx_strand_id
1 'polypeptide(L)' 'MIHNLESNYNCANAGEDLHQLKNELASLRSSGIEDEESQQTINRLENQISFILNKCDINH' A
#
# COMPACT_ATOMS: atom_id res chain seq x y z
N MET A 1 0.10 -7.36 6.96
CA MET A 1 -1.14 -7.09 6.19
C MET A 1 -2.06 -6.20 7.01
N ILE A 2 -2.05 -4.89 6.72
CA ILE A 2 -3.01 -3.92 7.27
C ILE A 2 -4.35 -4.17 6.58
N HIS A 3 -5.13 -5.11 7.12
CA HIS A 3 -6.49 -5.37 6.65
C HIS A 3 -7.37 -4.20 7.07
N ASN A 4 -7.90 -3.47 6.09
CA ASN A 4 -8.78 -2.31 6.25
C ASN A 4 -8.12 -1.11 6.95
N LEU A 5 -7.48 -0.26 6.15
CA LEU A 5 -7.33 1.15 6.50
C LEU A 5 -8.74 1.77 6.62
N GLU A 6 -9.37 1.60 7.76
CA GLU A 6 -10.60 2.31 8.10
C GLU A 6 -10.32 3.82 8.09
N SER A 7 -11.36 4.64 7.95
CA SER A 7 -11.28 6.10 8.06
C SER A 7 -10.64 6.61 9.36
N ASN A 8 -10.25 5.72 10.30
CA ASN A 8 -9.52 5.98 11.54
C ASN A 8 -8.00 5.74 11.49
N TYR A 9 -7.42 5.37 10.34
CA TYR A 9 -5.96 5.28 10.19
C TYR A 9 -5.20 6.50 10.75
N ASN A 10 -4.17 6.26 11.55
CA ASN A 10 -3.35 7.28 12.19
C ASN A 10 -2.10 7.58 11.35
N CYS A 11 -1.95 8.83 10.93
CA CYS A 11 -0.84 9.28 10.08
C CYS A 11 0.52 9.36 10.78
N ALA A 12 0.60 9.15 12.10
CA ALA A 12 1.86 9.23 12.85
C ALA A 12 2.96 8.30 12.32
N ASN A 13 2.59 7.13 11.77
CA ASN A 13 3.52 6.15 11.23
C ASN A 13 3.47 6.04 9.68
N ALA A 14 2.81 6.99 9.01
CA ALA A 14 2.57 6.91 7.58
C ALA A 14 3.84 6.80 6.73
N GLY A 15 4.95 7.40 7.17
CA GLY A 15 6.24 7.25 6.49
C GLY A 15 6.76 5.82 6.50
N GLU A 16 6.69 5.14 7.65
CA GLU A 16 7.13 3.75 7.78
C GLU A 16 6.19 2.80 7.04
N ASP A 17 4.88 2.99 7.21
CA ASP A 17 3.86 2.18 6.56
C ASP A 17 3.96 2.29 5.03
N LEU A 18 4.14 3.50 4.49
CA LEU A 18 4.34 3.71 3.05
C LEU A 18 5.62 3.03 2.56
N HIS A 19 6.70 3.05 3.34
CA HIS A 19 7.94 2.38 2.96
C HIS A 19 7.76 0.86 2.89
N GLN A 20 7.09 0.27 3.89
CA GLN A 20 6.77 -1.15 3.90
C GLN A 20 5.87 -1.55 2.72
N LEU A 21 4.78 -0.82 2.50
CA LEU A 21 3.83 -1.09 1.41
C LEU A 21 4.49 -0.97 0.03
N LYS A 22 5.35 0.05 -0.18
CA LYS A 22 6.09 0.23 -1.44
C LYS A 22 7.08 -0.91 -1.67
N ASN A 23 7.76 -1.39 -0.64
CA ASN A 23 8.69 -2.52 -0.75
C ASN A 23 7.95 -3.83 -1.08
N GLU A 24 6.81 -4.08 -0.44
CA GLU A 24 5.97 -5.25 -0.71
C GLU A 24 5.44 -5.22 -2.17
N LEU A 25 4.97 -4.05 -2.62
CA LEU A 25 4.55 -3.83 -4.01
C LEU A 25 5.69 -4.06 -5.01
N ALA A 26 6.88 -3.55 -4.72
CA ALA A 26 8.06 -3.73 -5.57
C ALA A 26 8.48 -5.20 -5.65
N SER A 27 8.46 -5.92 -4.52
CA SER A 27 8.76 -7.35 -4.46
C SER A 27 7.81 -8.19 -5.31
N LEU A 28 6.49 -7.92 -5.21
CA LEU A 28 5.47 -8.62 -6.00
C LEU A 28 5.62 -8.33 -7.49
N ARG A 29 5.81 -7.06 -7.87
CA ARG A 29 6.03 -6.67 -9.27
C ARG A 29 7.32 -7.26 -9.84
N SER A 30 8.39 -7.30 -9.06
CA SER A 30 9.67 -7.88 -9.47
C SER A 30 9.63 -9.41 -9.60
N SER A 31 8.68 -10.06 -8.94
CA SER A 31 8.53 -11.52 -9.02
C SER A 31 7.99 -11.97 -10.39
N GLY A 32 7.48 -11.05 -11.22
CA GLY A 32 6.99 -11.35 -12.57
C GLY A 32 5.78 -12.28 -12.58
N ILE A 33 5.06 -12.37 -11.46
CA ILE A 33 3.92 -13.26 -11.29
C ILE A 33 2.68 -12.56 -11.87
N GLU A 34 2.16 -13.13 -12.95
CA GLU A 34 0.98 -12.60 -13.69
C GLU A 34 -0.34 -13.28 -13.27
N ASP A 35 -0.35 -14.07 -12.19
CA ASP A 35 -1.58 -14.68 -11.71
C ASP A 35 -2.56 -13.65 -11.15
N GLU A 36 -3.86 -13.97 -11.23
CA GLU A 36 -4.94 -13.07 -10.83
C GLU A 36 -4.86 -12.71 -9.33
N GLU A 37 -4.36 -13.60 -8.48
CA GLU A 37 -4.25 -13.38 -7.03
C GLU A 37 -3.15 -12.34 -6.72
N SER A 38 -2.02 -12.44 -7.42
CA SER A 38 -0.90 -11.51 -7.35
C SER A 38 -1.29 -10.14 -7.86
N GLN A 39 -2.03 -10.08 -8.97
CA GLN A 39 -2.57 -8.81 -9.48
C GLN A 39 -3.59 -8.18 -8.52
N GLN A 40 -4.47 -8.99 -7.91
CA GLN A 40 -5.38 -8.49 -6.87
C GLN A 40 -4.61 -7.95 -5.64
N THR A 41 -3.52 -8.61 -5.26
CA THR A 41 -2.67 -8.17 -4.14
C THR A 41 -1.96 -6.86 -4.46
N ILE A 42 -1.39 -6.73 -5.67
CA ILE A 42 -0.82 -5.49 -6.19
C ILE A 42 -1.84 -4.35 -6.13
N ASN A 43 -3.04 -4.57 -6.68
CA ASN A 43 -4.12 -3.57 -6.67
C ASN A 43 -4.51 -3.16 -5.24
N ARG A 44 -4.56 -4.11 -4.30
CA ARG A 44 -4.84 -3.81 -2.89
C ARG A 44 -3.74 -2.95 -2.26
N LEU A 45 -2.47 -3.22 -2.54
CA LEU A 45 -1.35 -2.43 -2.02
C LEU A 45 -1.34 -1.01 -2.58
N GLU A 46 -1.61 -0.85 -3.89
CA GLU A 46 -1.71 0.46 -4.54
C GLU A 46 -2.83 1.33 -3.96
N ASN A 47 -3.99 0.72 -3.71
CA ASN A 47 -5.11 1.40 -3.06
C ASN A 47 -4.76 1.83 -1.64
N GLN A 48 -4.07 1.00 -0.86
CA GLN A 48 -3.62 1.36 0.50
C GLN A 48 -2.61 2.50 0.48
N ILE A 49 -1.61 2.45 -0.40
CA ILE A 49 -0.63 3.53 -0.58
C ILE A 49 -1.34 4.84 -0.93
N SER A 50 -2.23 4.82 -1.91
CA SER A 50 -2.99 6.00 -2.35
C SER A 50 -3.86 6.55 -1.23
N PHE A 51 -4.51 5.68 -0.46
CA PHE A 51 -5.30 6.10 0.70
C PHE A 51 -4.45 6.83 1.75
N ILE A 52 -3.29 6.27 2.14
CA ILE A 52 -2.41 6.87 3.14
C ILE A 52 -1.88 8.22 2.63
N LEU A 53 -1.41 8.28 1.38
CA LEU A 53 -0.92 9.51 0.78
C LEU A 53 -1.97 10.63 0.79
N ASN A 54 -3.20 10.30 0.39
CA ASN A 54 -4.31 11.27 0.37
C ASN A 54 -4.77 11.66 1.78
N LYS A 55 -4.92 10.69 2.68
CA LYS A 55 -5.44 10.93 4.02
C LYS A 55 -4.47 11.75 4.88
N CYS A 56 -3.19 11.47 4.74
CA CYS A 56 -2.15 12.10 5.55
C CYS A 56 -1.53 13.33 4.87
N ASP A 57 -2.05 13.73 3.71
CA ASP A 57 -1.57 14.87 2.93
C ASP A 57 -0.07 14.81 2.64
N ILE A 58 0.44 13.60 2.34
CA ILE A 58 1.88 13.34 2.08
C ILE A 58 2.22 13.58 0.59
N ASN A 59 1.25 13.99 -0.22
CA ASN A 59 1.39 14.22 -1.66
C ASN A 59 1.95 15.61 -2.03
N HIS A 60 2.43 16.40 -1.06
CA HIS A 60 2.82 17.81 -1.27
C HIS A 60 4.33 18.08 -1.17
#